data_AF-A0A383A981-F1
#
_entry.id   AF-A0A383A981-F1
#
_cell.length_a   1.000
_cell.length_b   1.000
_cell.length_c   1.000
_cell.angle_alpha   90.00
_cell.angle_beta   90.00
_cell.angle_gamma   90.00
#
_symmetry.space_group_name_H-M   'P 1'
#
loop_
_entity.id
_entity.type
_entity.pdbx_description
1 polymer ?
#
loop_
_entity_poly.entity_id
_entity_poly.type
_entity_poly.pdbx_seq_one_letter_code
_entity_poly.pdbx_strand_id
1 'polypeptide(L)'
;MPSDLSVGNHIKQKRVKIHILLIGLVLVGFNSLWVLMGTEVWHSTQMTIASLFFNAVFSLLVLVLINLVLKKIMPRLVMSQADLQTMYVMVVMLTTISGHTMMGYLLPVITHAFWFASPENEWRQLFGHRVWDWIAVKNPEILHGYYQGESTLYTYERLHAWLPIIVTWSAFVIALWLVLL
;
A
#
# COMPACT_ATOMS: atom_id res chain seq x y z
N MET A 1 -24.95 38.71 -37.26
CA MET A 1 -25.01 38.04 -35.95
C MET A 1 -23.99 36.90 -35.97
N PRO A 2 -22.92 36.96 -35.15
CA PRO A 2 -21.96 35.87 -35.06
C PRO A 2 -22.40 34.89 -33.97
N SER A 3 -22.29 33.59 -34.24
CA SER A 3 -22.41 32.53 -33.22
C SER A 3 -21.16 31.68 -33.25
N ASP A 4 -20.06 32.26 -32.76
CA ASP A 4 -18.82 31.57 -32.45
C ASP A 4 -19.02 30.72 -31.19
N LEU A 5 -19.37 29.45 -31.37
CA LEU A 5 -19.34 28.45 -30.30
C LEU A 5 -18.78 27.13 -30.86
N SER A 6 -17.48 27.09 -31.07
CA SER A 6 -16.73 25.83 -31.01
C SER A 6 -15.52 26.04 -30.12
N VAL A 7 -15.78 26.08 -28.81
CA VAL A 7 -14.75 25.95 -27.76
C VAL A 7 -14.22 24.52 -27.83
N GLY A 8 -13.32 24.29 -28.79
CA GLY A 8 -12.46 23.12 -28.84
C GLY A 8 -11.37 23.27 -27.79
N ASN A 9 -11.75 23.16 -26.51
CA ASN A 9 -10.79 23.08 -25.42
C ASN A 9 -10.15 21.69 -25.51
N HIS A 10 -9.13 21.56 -26.35
CA HIS A 10 -8.22 20.44 -26.31
C HIS A 10 -7.57 20.46 -24.92
N ILE A 11 -8.12 19.65 -24.00
CA ILE A 11 -7.45 19.30 -22.76
C ILE A 11 -6.16 18.61 -23.19
N LYS A 12 -5.09 19.38 -23.36
CA LYS A 12 -3.74 18.86 -23.52
C LYS A 12 -3.47 18.07 -22.25
N GLN A 13 -3.68 16.75 -22.32
CA GLN A 13 -3.24 15.82 -21.28
C GLN A 13 -1.74 16.05 -21.12
N LYS A 14 -1.36 16.80 -20.07
CA LYS A 14 0.03 16.93 -19.69
C LYS A 14 0.48 15.52 -19.31
N ARG A 15 1.27 14.89 -20.17
CA ARG A 15 1.93 13.61 -19.86
C ARG A 15 2.67 13.80 -18.53
N VAL A 16 2.30 12.99 -17.54
CA VAL A 16 3.01 12.94 -16.26
C VAL A 16 4.47 12.64 -16.56
N LYS A 17 5.37 13.50 -16.11
CA LYS A 17 6.79 13.35 -16.42
C LYS A 17 7.35 12.18 -15.61
N ILE A 18 8.17 11.33 -16.23
CA ILE A 18 8.67 10.07 -15.63
C ILE A 18 9.38 10.29 -14.28
N HIS A 19 10.08 11.42 -14.14
CA HIS A 19 10.78 11.77 -12.90
C HIS A 19 9.82 12.02 -11.73
N ILE A 20 8.57 12.40 -11.99
CA ILE A 20 7.53 12.60 -10.97
C ILE A 20 7.00 11.26 -10.49
N LEU A 21 6.88 10.27 -11.40
CA LEU A 21 6.54 8.90 -11.02
C LEU A 21 7.61 8.28 -10.13
N LEU A 22 8.89 8.52 -10.43
CA LEU A 22 10.00 8.04 -9.60
C LEU A 22 10.00 8.69 -8.21
N ILE A 23 9.82 10.02 -8.13
CA ILE A 23 9.72 10.73 -6.85
C ILE A 23 8.50 10.23 -6.06
N GLY A 24 7.35 10.08 -6.73
CA GLY A 24 6.13 9.51 -6.16
C GLY A 24 6.35 8.11 -5.61
N LEU A 25 7.07 7.24 -6.33
CA LEU A 25 7.38 5.87 -5.89
C LEU A 25 8.23 5.86 -4.62
N VAL A 26 9.28 6.68 -4.56
CA VAL A 26 10.11 6.82 -3.36
C VAL A 26 9.28 7.34 -2.18
N LEU A 27 8.43 8.33 -2.43
CA LEU A 27 7.57 8.92 -1.42
C LEU A 27 6.50 7.94 -0.91
N VAL A 28 5.98 7.10 -1.80
CA VAL A 28 5.08 5.98 -1.49
C VAL A 28 5.80 4.96 -0.61
N GLY A 29 7.02 4.54 -0.96
CA GLY A 29 7.80 3.62 -0.13
C GLY A 29 8.07 4.17 1.27
N PHE A 30 8.48 5.44 1.36
CA PHE A 30 8.68 6.12 2.64
C PHE A 30 7.38 6.23 3.46
N ASN A 31 6.27 6.62 2.84
CA ASN A 31 4.96 6.68 3.49
C ASN A 31 4.54 5.31 4.02
N SER A 32 4.78 4.24 3.25
CA SER A 32 4.46 2.87 3.66
C SER A 32 5.23 2.46 4.91
N LEU A 33 6.52 2.78 4.98
CA LEU A 33 7.35 2.51 6.17
C LEU A 33 6.89 3.34 7.37
N TRP A 34 6.50 4.58 7.14
CA TRP A 34 6.02 5.46 8.20
C TRP A 34 4.68 4.98 8.78
N VAL A 35 3.74 4.57 7.92
CA VAL A 35 2.47 3.97 8.35
C VAL A 35 2.72 2.69 9.13
N LEU A 36 3.61 1.81 8.63
CA LEU A 36 3.97 0.57 9.33
C LEU A 36 4.55 0.87 10.72
N MET A 37 5.53 1.77 10.81
CA MET A 37 6.17 2.13 12.08
C MET A 37 5.18 2.76 13.07
N GLY A 38 4.39 3.74 12.64
CA GLY A 38 3.54 4.47 13.57
C GLY A 38 2.26 3.74 13.97
N THR A 39 1.77 2.82 13.13
CA THR A 39 0.56 2.05 13.40
C THR A 39 0.87 0.73 14.13
N GLU A 40 1.79 -0.07 13.59
CA GLU A 40 2.04 -1.44 14.06
C GLU A 40 3.14 -1.51 15.11
N VAL A 41 4.22 -0.72 14.97
CA VAL A 41 5.38 -0.83 15.87
C VAL A 41 5.23 0.07 17.09
N TRP A 42 4.79 1.31 16.90
CA TRP A 42 4.70 2.28 18.00
C TRP A 42 3.33 2.29 18.68
N HIS A 43 2.30 1.68 18.09
CA HIS A 43 0.90 1.71 18.56
C HIS A 43 0.38 3.11 18.95
N SER A 44 1.08 4.17 18.53
CA SER A 44 0.96 5.51 19.10
C SER A 44 0.12 6.42 18.20
N THR A 45 0.03 6.09 16.90
CA THR A 45 -0.70 6.93 15.95
C THR A 45 -1.51 6.04 15.03
N GLN A 46 -2.80 5.90 15.31
CA GLN A 46 -3.79 5.28 14.41
C GLN A 46 -4.01 6.20 13.19
N MET A 47 -2.98 6.37 12.35
CA MET A 47 -2.93 7.32 11.23
C MET A 47 -4.01 7.08 10.18
N THR A 48 -4.69 5.94 10.23
CA THR A 48 -5.66 5.46 9.25
C THR A 48 -7.11 5.50 9.76
N ILE A 49 -7.35 5.91 11.01
CA ILE A 49 -8.69 6.00 11.61
C ILE A 49 -9.28 7.40 11.47
N ALA A 50 -8.44 8.42 11.29
CA ALA A 50 -8.92 9.77 10.99
C ALA A 50 -9.48 9.83 9.56
N SER A 51 -10.67 10.41 9.39
CA SER A 51 -11.34 10.61 8.08
C SER A 51 -10.50 11.39 7.08
N LEU A 52 -9.49 12.12 7.56
CA LEU A 52 -8.45 12.75 6.76
C LEU A 52 -7.11 12.09 7.13
N PHE A 53 -6.50 11.39 6.18
CA PHE A 53 -5.18 10.79 6.37
C PHE A 53 -4.14 11.88 6.63
N PHE A 54 -3.78 12.10 7.90
CA PHE A 54 -2.79 13.11 8.30
C PHE A 54 -1.47 12.92 7.55
N ASN A 55 -1.04 11.67 7.37
CA ASN A 55 0.16 11.33 6.62
C ASN A 55 0.12 11.82 5.15
N ALA A 56 -1.03 11.68 4.49
CA ALA A 56 -1.20 12.17 3.12
C ALA A 56 -1.20 13.70 3.05
N VAL A 57 -1.82 14.37 4.01
CA VAL A 57 -1.84 15.84 4.10
C VAL A 57 -0.44 16.39 4.39
N PHE A 58 0.28 15.78 5.33
CA PHE A 58 1.64 16.16 5.66
C PHE A 58 2.59 15.95 4.47
N SER A 59 2.50 14.79 3.81
CA SER A 59 3.26 14.50 2.59
C SER A 59 2.97 15.51 1.48
N LEU A 60 1.70 15.92 1.31
CA LEU A 60 1.34 16.98 0.35
C LEU A 60 1.95 18.33 0.74
N LEU A 61 1.91 18.69 2.02
CA LEU A 61 2.51 19.94 2.51
C LEU A 61 4.02 19.97 2.24
N VAL A 62 4.72 18.86 2.52
CA VAL A 62 6.14 18.71 2.21
C VAL A 62 6.40 18.83 0.71
N LEU A 63 5.59 18.16 -0.13
CA LEU A 63 5.69 18.26 -1.59
C LEU A 63 5.48 19.70 -2.10
N VAL A 64 4.53 20.44 -1.53
CA VAL A 64 4.29 21.85 -1.89
C VAL A 64 5.49 22.71 -1.50
N LEU A 65 6.06 22.53 -0.30
CA LEU A 65 7.26 23.26 0.13
C LEU A 65 8.45 22.96 -0.78
N ILE A 66 8.68 21.69 -1.11
CA ILE A 66 9.73 21.27 -2.05
C ILE A 66 9.50 21.94 -3.42
N ASN A 67 8.27 21.98 -3.92
CA ASN A 67 7.96 22.61 -5.20
C ASN A 67 8.22 24.13 -5.18
N LEU A 68 7.95 24.81 -4.06
CA LEU A 68 8.26 26.25 -3.89
C LEU A 68 9.76 26.51 -3.89
N VAL A 69 10.55 25.66 -3.22
CA VAL A 69 12.02 25.74 -3.23
C VAL A 69 12.58 25.45 -4.63
N LEU A 70 12.07 24.41 -5.30
CA LEU A 70 12.46 24.07 -6.68
C LEU A 70 12.17 25.19 -7.66
N LYS A 71 11.07 25.94 -7.47
CA LYS A 71 10.77 27.12 -8.29
C LYS A 71 11.87 28.19 -8.19
N LYS A 72 12.55 28.29 -7.05
CA LYS A 72 13.62 29.27 -6.80
C LYS A 72 15.00 28.79 -7.27
N ILE A 73 15.29 27.48 -7.16
CA ILE A 73 16.63 26.92 -7.46
C ILE A 73 16.71 26.37 -8.89
N MET A 74 15.69 25.63 -9.35
CA MET A 74 15.68 24.95 -10.65
C MET A 74 14.27 24.97 -11.28
N PRO A 75 13.88 26.07 -11.96
CA PRO A 75 12.54 26.22 -12.53
C PRO A 75 12.16 25.15 -13.58
N ARG A 76 13.15 24.43 -14.13
CA ARG A 76 12.94 23.31 -15.08
C ARG A 76 12.30 22.09 -14.43
N LEU A 77 12.44 21.92 -13.11
CA LEU A 77 11.91 20.79 -12.33
C LEU A 77 10.58 21.12 -11.61
N VAL A 78 10.02 22.31 -11.83
CA VAL A 78 8.75 22.71 -11.20
C VAL A 78 7.65 21.73 -11.58
N MET A 79 6.97 21.24 -10.56
CA MET A 79 5.83 20.33 -10.68
C MET A 79 4.56 21.13 -10.92
N SER A 80 3.74 20.65 -11.85
CA SER A 80 2.43 21.20 -12.16
C SER A 80 1.43 20.86 -11.04
N GLN A 81 0.34 21.62 -10.93
CA GLN A 81 -0.74 21.30 -9.98
C GLN A 81 -1.28 19.86 -10.19
N ALA A 82 -1.44 19.45 -11.44
CA ALA A 82 -1.83 18.07 -11.79
C ALA A 82 -0.83 17.01 -11.29
N ASP A 83 0.48 17.33 -11.26
CA ASP A 83 1.52 16.40 -10.79
C ASP A 83 1.44 16.21 -9.27
N LEU A 84 1.23 17.31 -8.54
CA LEU A 84 1.01 17.29 -7.09
C LEU A 84 -0.27 16.55 -6.70
N GLN A 85 -1.36 16.77 -7.43
CA GLN A 85 -2.62 16.04 -7.21
C GLN A 85 -2.46 14.55 -7.50
N THR A 86 -1.73 14.17 -8.55
CA THR A 86 -1.46 12.76 -8.86
C THR A 86 -0.68 12.09 -7.72
N MET A 87 0.39 12.73 -7.24
CA MET A 87 1.16 12.20 -6.09
C MET A 87 0.31 12.10 -4.82
N TYR A 88 -0.55 13.09 -4.56
CA TYR A 88 -1.47 13.03 -3.43
C TYR A 88 -2.41 11.82 -3.51
N VAL A 89 -3.04 11.60 -4.67
CA VAL A 89 -3.90 10.43 -4.89
C VAL A 89 -3.12 9.14 -4.71
N MET A 90 -1.88 9.05 -5.20
CA MET A 90 -1.02 7.86 -5.00
C MET A 90 -0.77 7.58 -3.51
N VAL A 91 -0.48 8.61 -2.71
CA VAL A 91 -0.24 8.47 -1.27
C VAL A 91 -1.51 8.09 -0.51
N VAL A 92 -2.65 8.70 -0.87
CA VAL A 92 -3.95 8.37 -0.27
C VAL A 92 -4.33 6.92 -0.56
N MET A 93 -4.22 6.48 -1.82
CA MET A 93 -4.50 5.10 -2.22
C MET A 93 -3.59 4.12 -1.47
N LEU A 94 -2.29 4.41 -1.39
CA LEU A 94 -1.36 3.61 -0.59
C LEU A 94 -1.79 3.54 0.88
N THR A 95 -2.06 4.69 1.50
CA THR A 95 -2.40 4.75 2.93
C THR A 95 -3.69 3.99 3.23
N THR A 96 -4.62 3.94 2.27
CA THR A 96 -5.86 3.19 2.41
C THR A 96 -5.64 1.68 2.29
N ILE A 97 -4.79 1.24 1.36
CA ILE A 97 -4.42 -0.19 1.20
C ILE A 97 -3.58 -0.67 2.38
N SER A 98 -2.56 0.09 2.77
CA SER A 98 -1.66 -0.19 3.89
C SER A 98 -2.26 0.19 5.25
N GLY A 99 -3.58 0.46 5.29
CA GLY A 99 -4.25 0.91 6.50
C GLY A 99 -4.30 -0.16 7.58
N HIS A 100 -4.32 0.27 8.85
CA HIS A 100 -4.38 -0.60 10.03
C HIS A 100 -5.49 -1.65 9.94
N THR A 101 -6.67 -1.23 9.47
CA THR A 101 -7.83 -2.10 9.36
C THR A 101 -7.64 -3.17 8.29
N MET A 102 -7.21 -2.78 7.08
CA MET A 102 -7.00 -3.72 5.98
C MET A 102 -5.92 -4.74 6.32
N MET A 103 -4.75 -4.25 6.73
CA MET A 103 -3.59 -5.12 6.98
C MET A 103 -3.73 -5.89 8.30
N GLY A 104 -4.36 -5.29 9.31
CA GLY A 104 -4.63 -5.91 10.60
C GLY A 104 -5.62 -7.05 10.56
N TYR A 105 -6.53 -7.12 9.58
CA TYR A 105 -7.35 -8.32 9.35
C TYR A 105 -6.67 -9.32 8.41
N LEU A 106 -5.96 -8.83 7.41
CA LEU A 106 -5.33 -9.66 6.39
C LEU A 106 -4.19 -10.53 6.96
N LEU A 107 -3.29 -9.94 7.75
CA LEU A 107 -2.15 -10.67 8.33
C LEU A 107 -2.58 -11.84 9.21
N PRO A 108 -3.49 -11.67 10.19
CA PRO A 108 -3.96 -12.79 11.01
C PRO A 108 -4.58 -13.94 10.21
N VAL A 109 -5.30 -13.63 9.13
CA VAL A 109 -5.87 -14.67 8.26
C VAL A 109 -4.75 -15.48 7.59
N ILE A 110 -3.68 -14.82 7.15
CA ILE A 110 -2.56 -15.46 6.47
C ILE A 110 -1.66 -16.24 7.46
N THR A 111 -1.37 -15.66 8.63
CA THR A 111 -0.33 -16.15 9.54
C THR A 111 -0.86 -16.75 10.84
N HIS A 112 -1.82 -16.10 11.52
CA HIS A 112 -2.33 -16.58 12.81
C HIS A 112 -3.16 -17.85 12.68
N ALA A 113 -3.88 -18.03 11.57
CA ALA A 113 -4.80 -19.14 11.38
C ALA A 113 -4.15 -20.53 11.61
N PHE A 114 -2.88 -20.71 11.22
CA PHE A 114 -2.18 -22.00 11.39
C PHE A 114 -1.02 -21.97 12.38
N TRP A 115 -0.65 -20.79 12.88
CA TRP A 115 0.33 -20.63 13.96
C TRP A 115 -0.24 -21.10 15.30
N PHE A 116 -1.48 -20.70 15.63
CA PHE A 116 -2.15 -21.05 16.88
C PHE A 116 -2.99 -22.34 16.78
N ALA A 117 -2.78 -23.15 15.75
CA ALA A 117 -3.45 -24.44 15.61
C ALA A 117 -2.81 -25.44 16.59
N SER A 118 -3.47 -25.67 17.72
CA SER A 118 -3.04 -26.60 18.76
C SER A 118 -3.78 -27.94 18.63
N PRO A 119 -3.26 -29.04 19.18
CA PRO A 119 -3.98 -30.32 19.20
C PRO A 119 -5.35 -30.20 19.88
N GLU A 120 -5.48 -29.34 20.90
CA GLU A 120 -6.70 -29.16 21.70
C GLU A 120 -7.81 -28.44 20.94
N ASN A 121 -7.47 -27.58 19.98
CA ASN A 121 -8.47 -26.88 19.17
C ASN A 121 -8.84 -27.61 17.87
N GLU A 122 -8.15 -28.73 17.58
CA GLU A 122 -8.33 -29.57 16.39
C GLU A 122 -8.36 -28.80 15.06
N TRP A 123 -7.81 -27.58 15.03
CA TRP A 123 -8.03 -26.64 13.92
C TRP A 123 -7.52 -27.18 12.59
N ARG A 124 -6.33 -27.80 12.59
CA ARG A 124 -5.76 -28.43 11.40
C ARG A 124 -6.64 -29.58 10.88
N GLN A 125 -7.26 -30.35 11.76
CA GLN A 125 -8.11 -31.48 11.37
C GLN A 125 -9.45 -30.99 10.80
N LEU A 126 -10.05 -29.97 11.41
CA LEU A 126 -11.35 -29.44 11.01
C LEU A 126 -11.28 -28.56 9.74
N PHE A 127 -10.24 -27.72 9.63
CA PHE A 127 -10.16 -26.67 8.62
C PHE A 127 -8.93 -26.75 7.72
N GLY A 128 -7.92 -27.54 8.06
CA GLY A 128 -6.66 -27.62 7.28
C GLY A 128 -6.84 -28.06 5.84
N HIS A 129 -7.85 -28.90 5.55
CA HIS A 129 -8.20 -29.31 4.19
C HIS A 129 -9.12 -28.31 3.47
N ARG A 130 -9.89 -27.50 4.21
CA ARG A 130 -10.84 -26.52 3.66
C ARG A 130 -10.16 -25.20 3.28
N VAL A 131 -9.12 -24.82 4.00
CA VAL A 131 -8.30 -23.65 3.66
C VAL A 131 -7.30 -24.07 2.59
N TRP A 132 -7.24 -23.33 1.49
CA TRP A 132 -6.33 -23.64 0.41
C TRP A 132 -4.93 -23.05 0.67
N ASP A 133 -3.90 -23.65 0.11
CA ASP A 133 -2.49 -23.25 0.35
C ASP A 133 -2.15 -21.85 -0.20
N TRP A 134 -2.99 -21.30 -1.08
CA TRP A 134 -2.86 -19.94 -1.62
C TRP A 134 -3.56 -18.87 -0.77
N ILE A 135 -4.30 -19.24 0.27
CA ILE A 135 -5.02 -18.31 1.15
C ILE A 135 -4.19 -18.00 2.42
N ALA A 136 -3.58 -19.02 3.02
CA ALA A 136 -2.87 -18.91 4.28
C ALA A 136 -1.66 -19.85 4.33
N VAL A 137 -0.63 -19.46 5.08
CA VAL A 137 0.58 -20.28 5.27
C VAL A 137 0.27 -21.37 6.29
N LYS A 138 0.29 -22.64 5.86
CA LYS A 138 0.03 -23.78 6.77
C LYS A 138 1.27 -24.30 7.48
N ASN A 139 2.46 -24.10 6.89
CA ASN A 139 3.71 -24.65 7.41
C ASN A 139 4.21 -23.83 8.62
N PRO A 140 4.25 -24.42 9.84
CA PRO A 140 4.70 -23.72 11.03
C PRO A 140 6.18 -23.34 11.00
N GLU A 141 7.05 -24.03 10.26
CA GLU A 141 8.47 -23.66 10.13
C GLU A 141 8.65 -22.33 9.37
N ILE A 142 7.78 -22.09 8.39
CA ILE A 142 7.76 -20.84 7.62
C ILE A 142 7.21 -19.70 8.47
N LEU A 143 6.19 -19.99 9.29
CA LEU A 143 5.63 -19.04 10.25
C LEU A 143 6.57 -18.73 11.41
N HIS A 144 7.41 -19.69 11.82
CA HIS A 144 8.39 -19.50 12.87
C HIS A 144 9.35 -18.35 12.52
N GLY A 145 9.80 -18.29 11.28
CA GLY A 145 10.64 -17.20 10.78
C GLY A 145 9.93 -15.84 10.71
N TYR A 146 8.59 -15.82 10.66
CA TYR A 146 7.78 -14.60 10.72
C TYR A 146 7.56 -14.12 12.17
N TYR A 147 7.30 -15.04 13.11
CA TYR A 147 6.98 -14.70 14.51
C TYR A 147 8.20 -14.54 15.42
N GLN A 148 9.21 -15.40 15.29
CA GLN A 148 10.35 -15.45 16.22
C GLN A 148 11.59 -14.72 15.69
N GLY A 149 11.59 -14.34 14.41
CA GLY A 149 12.73 -13.69 13.78
C GLY A 149 13.85 -14.66 13.41
N GLU A 150 15.09 -14.16 13.36
CA GLU A 150 16.32 -14.92 13.01
C GLU A 150 16.26 -15.71 11.68
N SER A 151 15.41 -15.25 10.77
CA SER A 151 15.06 -15.96 9.55
C SER A 151 15.22 -15.04 8.33
N THR A 152 15.83 -15.55 7.27
CA THR A 152 15.88 -14.89 5.97
C THR A 152 14.66 -15.24 5.13
N LEU A 153 14.00 -14.23 4.56
CA LEU A 153 12.92 -14.42 3.58
C LEU A 153 13.44 -14.95 2.22
N TYR A 154 14.75 -14.83 1.98
CA TYR A 154 15.39 -15.13 0.70
C TYR A 154 15.65 -16.63 0.44
N THR A 155 15.19 -17.52 1.33
CA THR A 155 15.25 -18.96 1.08
C THR A 155 14.15 -19.35 0.10
N TYR A 156 14.49 -20.18 -0.90
CA TYR A 156 13.56 -20.64 -1.94
C TYR A 156 12.23 -21.15 -1.37
N GLU A 157 12.27 -21.97 -0.32
CA GLU A 157 11.09 -22.56 0.31
C GLU A 157 10.13 -21.52 0.91
N ARG A 158 10.67 -20.51 1.60
CA ARG A 158 9.89 -19.41 2.18
C ARG A 158 9.30 -18.54 1.07
N LEU A 159 10.11 -18.18 0.09
CA LEU A 159 9.68 -17.33 -1.02
C LEU A 159 8.59 -18.02 -1.85
N HIS A 160 8.73 -19.31 -2.13
CA HIS A 160 7.73 -20.12 -2.84
C HIS A 160 6.43 -20.29 -2.04
N ALA A 161 6.49 -20.34 -0.70
CA ALA A 161 5.28 -20.41 0.13
C ALA A 161 4.55 -19.06 0.22
N TRP A 162 5.29 -17.95 0.28
CA TRP A 162 4.70 -16.61 0.43
C TRP A 162 4.21 -16.01 -0.89
N LEU A 163 4.91 -16.26 -2.00
CA LEU A 163 4.59 -15.67 -3.31
C LEU A 163 3.14 -15.92 -3.78
N PRO A 164 2.59 -17.16 -3.79
CA PRO A 164 1.22 -17.39 -4.25
C PRO A 164 0.18 -16.68 -3.37
N ILE A 165 0.45 -16.58 -2.07
CA ILE A 165 -0.42 -15.89 -1.10
C ILE A 165 -0.41 -14.39 -1.38
N ILE A 166 0.77 -13.79 -1.52
CA ILE A 166 0.92 -12.35 -1.82
C ILE A 166 0.24 -12.01 -3.16
N VAL A 167 0.44 -12.83 -4.19
CA VAL A 167 -0.16 -12.60 -5.52
C VAL A 167 -1.68 -12.70 -5.45
N THR A 168 -2.22 -13.71 -4.79
CA THR A 168 -3.67 -13.91 -4.73
C THR A 168 -4.36 -12.80 -3.93
N TRP A 169 -3.80 -12.42 -2.78
CA TRP A 169 -4.34 -11.33 -1.99
C TRP A 169 -4.18 -9.98 -2.70
N SER A 170 -3.07 -9.74 -3.40
CA SER A 170 -2.91 -8.53 -4.21
C SER A 170 -3.95 -8.46 -5.33
N ALA A 171 -4.19 -9.57 -6.04
CA ALA A 171 -5.20 -9.65 -7.09
C ALA A 171 -6.62 -9.41 -6.53
N PHE A 172 -6.94 -10.00 -5.37
CA PHE A 172 -8.21 -9.80 -4.68
C PHE A 172 -8.42 -8.34 -4.29
N VAL A 173 -7.39 -7.70 -3.70
CA VAL A 173 -7.45 -6.27 -3.33
C VAL A 173 -7.67 -5.41 -4.56
N ILE A 174 -6.92 -5.63 -5.65
CA ILE A 174 -7.10 -4.90 -6.90
C ILE A 174 -8.52 -5.07 -7.45
N ALA A 175 -9.04 -6.30 -7.48
CA ALA A 175 -10.40 -6.57 -7.95
C ALA A 175 -11.46 -5.87 -7.09
N LEU A 176 -11.29 -5.90 -5.77
CA LEU A 176 -12.18 -5.23 -4.83
C LEU A 176 -12.20 -3.71 -5.05
N TRP A 177 -11.04 -3.10 -5.26
CA TRP A 177 -10.93 -1.68 -5.58
C TRP A 177 -11.54 -1.32 -6.93
N LEU A 178 -11.39 -2.17 -7.94
CA LEU A 178 -12.01 -1.95 -9.26
C LEU A 178 -13.54 -2.02 -9.20
N VAL A 179 -14.11 -2.79 -8.28
CA VAL A 179 -15.57 -2.86 -8.09
C VAL A 179 -16.10 -1.66 -7.30
N LEU A 180 -15.30 -1.09 -6.40
CA LEU A 180 -15.65 0.10 -5.62
C LEU A 180 -15.52 1.41 -6.39
N LEU A 181 -14.81 1.40 -7.53
CA LEU A 181 -14.60 2.53 -8.44
C LEU A 181 -15.79 2.73 -9.37
#